data_AF-A0A7V4YYI5-F1
#
_entry.id   AF-A0A7V4YYI5-F1
#
_cell.length_a   1.000
_cell.length_b   1.000
_cell.length_c   1.000
_cell.angle_alpha   90.00
_cell.angle_beta   90.00
_cell.angle_gamma   90.00
#
_symmetry.space_group_name_H-M   'P 1'
#
loop_
_entity.id
_entity.type
_entity.pdbx_description
1 polymer ?
#
loop_
_entity_poly.entity_id
_entity_poly.type
_entity_poly.pdbx_seq_one_letter_code
_entity_poly.pdbx_strand_id
1 'polypeptide(L)'
;MKKALKIVGYTLLFLVSFVGIYLLAAFFLSRISVEKEPVAASDVSIYILTNGVHTDLVLPIKDSLIDWSRHIKFENTVGKDSSMRYVAMGWGDKGFYLETPTWADLKFSTAFKAAFSLSTSAIHATFYKNMNEGEDCKRINISREQYARLVKFIRDSFKPDANGNIVNIITKANYGNHDAFYEAVGSYHLFHTCNTWANNGLKACGQKASLWTAFDTGIFYHYK
;
A
#
# COMPACT_ATOMS: atom_id res chain seq x y z
N MET A 1 -38.79 -27.58 3.90
CA MET A 1 -37.89 -27.68 2.72
C MET A 1 -38.02 -26.50 1.75
N LYS A 2 -39.19 -26.20 1.15
CA LYS A 2 -39.35 -25.08 0.17
C LYS A 2 -38.96 -23.69 0.70
N LYS A 3 -39.29 -23.36 1.96
CA LYS A 3 -38.90 -22.07 2.58
C LYS A 3 -37.39 -21.95 2.82
N ALA A 4 -36.75 -23.03 3.29
CA ALA A 4 -35.30 -23.07 3.50
C ALA A 4 -34.53 -22.91 2.17
N LEU A 5 -34.97 -23.59 1.11
CA LEU A 5 -34.36 -23.46 -0.22
C LEU A 5 -34.48 -22.05 -0.80
N LYS A 6 -35.62 -21.38 -0.58
CA LYS A 6 -35.80 -19.96 -0.95
C LYS A 6 -34.85 -19.04 -0.18
N ILE A 7 -34.71 -19.23 1.13
CA ILE A 7 -33.79 -18.43 1.95
C ILE A 7 -32.35 -18.61 1.46
N VAL A 8 -31.90 -19.85 1.27
CA VAL A 8 -30.56 -20.14 0.72
C VAL A 8 -30.39 -19.49 -0.65
N GLY A 9 -31.39 -19.59 -1.54
CA GLY A 9 -31.35 -18.97 -2.86
C GLY A 9 -31.23 -17.44 -2.80
N TYR A 10 -32.02 -16.78 -1.95
CA TYR A 10 -31.93 -15.32 -1.79
C TYR A 10 -30.61 -14.87 -1.15
N THR A 11 -30.09 -15.63 -0.17
CA THR A 11 -28.78 -15.34 0.42
C THR A 11 -27.66 -15.45 -0.60
N LEU A 12 -27.65 -16.52 -1.40
CA LEU A 12 -26.66 -16.69 -2.47
C LEU A 12 -26.78 -15.59 -3.52
N LEU A 13 -27.99 -15.26 -3.96
CA LEU A 13 -28.24 -14.18 -4.90
C LEU A 13 -27.72 -12.84 -4.36
N PHE A 14 -28.02 -12.54 -3.09
CA PHE A 14 -27.54 -11.33 -2.42
C PHE A 14 -26.01 -11.26 -2.40
N LEU A 15 -25.32 -12.36 -2.02
CA LEU A 15 -23.85 -12.39 -1.98
C LEU A 15 -23.24 -12.17 -3.37
N VAL A 16 -23.77 -12.85 -4.39
CA VAL A 16 -23.29 -12.69 -5.77
C VAL A 16 -23.55 -11.28 -6.30
N SER A 17 -24.75 -10.74 -6.07
CA SER A 17 -25.08 -9.36 -6.45
C SER A 17 -24.21 -8.35 -5.72
N PHE A 18 -23.94 -8.54 -4.43
CA PHE A 18 -23.05 -7.68 -3.64
C PHE A 18 -21.64 -7.66 -4.22
N VAL A 19 -21.05 -8.83 -4.50
CA VAL A 19 -19.73 -8.94 -5.13
C VAL A 19 -19.74 -8.29 -6.51
N GLY A 20 -20.76 -8.54 -7.32
CA GLY A 20 -20.90 -7.92 -8.65
C GLY A 20 -20.95 -6.40 -8.60
N ILE A 21 -21.78 -5.83 -7.72
CA ILE A 21 -21.89 -4.37 -7.52
C ILE A 21 -20.56 -3.80 -7.02
N TYR A 22 -19.90 -4.46 -6.08
CA TYR A 22 -18.60 -4.05 -5.56
C TYR A 22 -17.54 -3.99 -6.66
N LEU A 23 -17.44 -5.03 -7.49
CA LEU A 23 -16.48 -5.07 -8.60
C LEU A 23 -16.79 -4.02 -9.66
N LEU A 24 -18.08 -3.77 -9.97
CA LEU A 24 -18.48 -2.69 -10.87
C LEU A 24 -18.12 -1.32 -10.29
N ALA A 25 -18.37 -1.08 -9.01
CA ALA A 25 -17.98 0.16 -8.34
C ALA A 25 -16.46 0.36 -8.36
N ALA A 26 -15.68 -0.68 -8.03
CA ALA A 26 -14.21 -0.65 -8.13
C ALA A 26 -13.73 -0.36 -9.55
N PHE A 27 -14.39 -0.92 -10.57
CA PHE A 27 -14.08 -0.67 -11.96
C PHE A 27 -14.38 0.78 -12.36
N PHE A 28 -15.59 1.28 -12.12
CA PHE A 28 -15.96 2.62 -12.58
C PHE A 28 -15.26 3.72 -11.79
N LEU A 29 -15.20 3.62 -10.46
CA LEU A 29 -14.57 4.64 -9.60
C LEU A 29 -13.05 4.70 -9.81
N SER A 30 -12.40 3.58 -10.17
CA SER A 30 -10.96 3.59 -10.44
C SER A 30 -10.59 4.34 -11.72
N ARG A 31 -11.52 4.46 -12.67
CA ARG A 31 -11.34 5.14 -13.96
C ARG A 31 -11.58 6.64 -13.90
N ILE A 32 -12.28 7.12 -12.87
CA ILE A 32 -12.45 8.55 -12.64
C ILE A 32 -11.12 9.10 -12.13
N SER A 33 -10.53 10.02 -12.87
CA SER A 33 -9.25 10.62 -12.51
C SER A 33 -9.45 11.77 -11.52
N VAL A 34 -8.62 11.79 -10.50
CA VAL A 34 -8.29 12.99 -9.73
C VAL A 34 -7.11 13.63 -10.44
N GLU A 35 -7.31 14.86 -10.92
CA GLU A 35 -6.30 15.59 -11.66
C GLU A 35 -5.08 15.92 -10.79
N LYS A 36 -3.91 15.90 -11.41
CA LYS A 36 -2.68 16.32 -10.74
C LYS A 36 -2.65 17.84 -10.58
N GLU A 37 -2.08 18.29 -9.48
CA GLU A 37 -1.73 19.69 -9.29
C GLU A 37 -0.62 20.09 -10.27
N PRO A 38 -0.60 21.35 -10.75
CA PRO A 38 0.50 21.86 -11.56
C PRO A 38 1.83 21.76 -10.80
N VAL A 39 2.83 21.17 -11.44
CA VAL A 39 4.19 21.06 -10.88
C VAL A 39 5.01 22.23 -11.42
N ALA A 40 5.26 23.23 -10.59
CA ALA A 40 6.06 24.41 -10.98
C ALA A 40 7.56 24.08 -11.11
N ALA A 41 8.04 23.12 -10.30
CA ALA A 41 9.42 22.62 -10.30
C ALA A 41 9.44 21.12 -10.00
N SER A 42 10.30 20.38 -10.70
CA SER A 42 10.45 18.93 -10.60
C SER A 42 11.70 18.60 -9.78
N ASP A 43 11.58 18.59 -8.46
CA ASP A 43 12.73 18.56 -7.54
C ASP A 43 13.06 17.15 -7.05
N VAL A 44 12.05 16.29 -6.91
CA VAL A 44 12.21 14.96 -6.31
C VAL A 44 11.58 13.89 -7.20
N SER A 45 12.31 12.81 -7.44
CA SER A 45 11.80 11.62 -8.13
C SER A 45 11.34 10.58 -7.14
N ILE A 46 10.06 10.23 -7.21
CA ILE A 46 9.44 9.11 -6.52
C ILE A 46 8.98 8.08 -7.55
N TYR A 47 8.56 6.90 -7.10
CA TYR A 47 8.00 5.87 -7.98
C TYR A 47 6.75 5.25 -7.35
N ILE A 48 5.89 4.71 -8.20
CA ILE A 48 4.91 3.69 -7.81
C ILE A 48 5.40 2.35 -8.34
N LEU A 49 5.32 1.31 -7.51
CA LEU A 49 5.79 -0.04 -7.84
C LEU A 49 4.69 -1.06 -7.54
N THR A 50 4.33 -1.92 -8.49
CA THR A 50 3.36 -3.01 -8.29
C THR A 50 4.00 -4.38 -8.44
N ASN A 51 3.40 -5.38 -7.79
CA ASN A 51 3.65 -6.79 -8.04
C ASN A 51 2.43 -7.52 -8.65
N GLY A 52 1.45 -6.75 -9.15
CA GLY A 52 0.19 -7.23 -9.73
C GLY A 52 -0.98 -7.37 -8.75
N VAL A 53 -0.74 -7.21 -7.44
CA VAL A 53 -1.81 -7.19 -6.42
C VAL A 53 -1.64 -6.09 -5.37
N HIS A 54 -0.41 -5.62 -5.17
CA HIS A 54 -0.02 -4.64 -4.18
C HIS A 54 0.75 -3.50 -4.83
N THR A 55 0.54 -2.27 -4.35
CA THR A 55 1.27 -1.08 -4.82
C THR A 55 2.04 -0.44 -3.68
N ASP A 56 3.33 -0.25 -3.89
CA ASP A 56 4.22 0.51 -3.02
C ASP A 56 4.42 1.95 -3.53
N LEU A 57 4.61 2.86 -2.58
CA LEU A 57 5.14 4.20 -2.84
C LEU A 57 6.64 4.19 -2.56
N VAL A 58 7.44 4.54 -3.57
CA VAL A 58 8.90 4.48 -3.52
C VAL A 58 9.50 5.87 -3.41
N LEU A 59 10.36 6.07 -2.43
CA LEU A 59 10.97 7.36 -2.13
C LEU A 59 12.50 7.23 -2.06
N PRO A 60 13.25 8.30 -2.36
CA PRO A 60 14.67 8.33 -2.03
C PRO A 60 14.83 8.21 -0.51
N ILE A 61 15.77 7.38 -0.07
CA ILE A 61 16.03 7.18 1.37
C ILE A 61 16.52 8.47 2.01
N LYS A 62 17.38 9.21 1.30
CA LYS A 62 17.95 10.46 1.76
C LYS A 62 17.52 11.59 0.85
N ASP A 63 16.85 12.56 1.44
CA ASP A 63 16.49 13.83 0.85
C ASP A 63 16.66 14.93 1.92
N SER A 64 16.76 16.20 1.52
CA SER A 64 16.91 17.29 2.49
C SER A 64 15.67 17.54 3.36
N LEU A 65 14.50 16.96 3.08
CA LEU A 65 13.33 16.97 3.98
C LEU A 65 13.36 15.83 5.00
N ILE A 66 13.90 14.67 4.63
CA ILE A 66 13.88 13.48 5.46
C ILE A 66 15.01 12.51 5.12
N ASP A 67 15.56 11.89 6.16
CA ASP A 67 16.45 10.74 6.05
C ASP A 67 15.73 9.52 6.61
N TRP A 68 15.09 8.74 5.74
CA TRP A 68 14.32 7.55 6.10
C TRP A 68 15.17 6.52 6.83
N SER A 69 16.49 6.46 6.58
CA SER A 69 17.38 5.49 7.24
C SER A 69 17.49 5.70 8.77
N ARG A 70 17.12 6.89 9.27
CA ARG A 70 17.05 7.18 10.71
C ARG A 70 15.83 6.54 11.39
N HIS A 71 14.81 6.21 10.62
CA HIS A 71 13.53 5.71 11.11
C HIS A 71 13.27 4.26 10.69
N ILE A 72 13.60 3.93 9.44
CA ILE A 72 13.49 2.63 8.80
C ILE A 72 14.91 2.12 8.61
N LYS A 73 15.35 1.28 9.55
CA LYS A 73 16.76 0.91 9.69
C LYS A 73 17.14 -0.24 8.77
N PHE A 74 18.32 -0.14 8.14
CA PHE A 74 18.88 -1.25 7.38
C PHE A 74 19.15 -2.46 8.27
N GLU A 75 19.46 -2.24 9.53
CA GLU A 75 19.70 -3.27 10.55
C GLU A 75 18.48 -4.15 10.81
N ASN A 76 17.28 -3.66 10.47
CA ASN A 76 16.04 -4.43 10.57
C ASN A 76 15.87 -5.43 9.41
N THR A 77 16.67 -5.30 8.35
CA THR A 77 16.68 -6.24 7.21
C THR A 77 17.69 -7.37 7.47
N VAL A 78 17.50 -8.50 6.78
CA VAL A 78 18.47 -9.63 6.84
C VAL A 78 19.83 -9.21 6.27
N GLY A 79 19.84 -8.51 5.13
CA GLY A 79 21.03 -8.15 4.38
C GLY A 79 21.81 -6.97 4.95
N LYS A 80 21.17 -6.09 5.72
CA LYS A 80 21.78 -4.91 6.38
C LYS A 80 22.59 -4.02 5.42
N ASP A 81 22.19 -3.97 4.15
CA ASP A 81 22.90 -3.25 3.10
C ASP A 81 22.55 -1.76 3.13
N SER A 82 23.50 -0.94 3.58
CA SER A 82 23.37 0.52 3.65
C SER A 82 23.68 1.24 2.32
N SER A 83 24.04 0.51 1.26
CA SER A 83 24.28 1.06 -0.08
C SER A 83 22.99 1.33 -0.89
N MET A 84 21.84 0.97 -0.33
CA MET A 84 20.52 1.18 -0.92
C MET A 84 20.20 2.67 -1.03
N ARG A 85 19.40 3.04 -2.03
CA ARG A 85 19.09 4.44 -2.37
C ARG A 85 17.62 4.77 -2.28
N TYR A 86 16.76 3.77 -2.43
CA TYR A 86 15.31 3.91 -2.41
C TYR A 86 14.69 2.99 -1.37
N VAL A 87 13.57 3.42 -0.83
CA VAL A 87 12.71 2.60 0.03
C VAL A 87 11.31 2.61 -0.57
N ALA A 88 10.82 1.42 -0.92
CA ALA A 88 9.44 1.16 -1.29
C ALA A 88 8.65 0.89 0.00
N MET A 89 7.54 1.58 0.19
CA MET A 89 6.67 1.39 1.35
C MET A 89 5.24 1.11 0.91
N GLY A 90 4.70 0.04 1.47
CA GLY A 90 3.33 -0.41 1.29
C GLY A 90 2.65 -0.58 2.64
N TRP A 91 1.42 -0.10 2.76
CA TRP A 91 0.57 -0.32 3.93
C TRP A 91 -0.39 -1.46 3.66
N GLY A 92 -0.66 -2.30 4.65
CA GLY A 92 -1.56 -3.42 4.47
C GLY A 92 -1.94 -4.12 5.77
N ASP A 93 -2.69 -5.20 5.62
CA ASP A 93 -3.09 -6.08 6.71
C ASP A 93 -1.87 -6.80 7.31
N LYS A 94 -1.66 -6.65 8.61
CA LYS A 94 -0.52 -7.27 9.31
C LYS A 94 -0.60 -8.80 9.30
N GLY A 95 -1.80 -9.37 9.42
CA GLY A 95 -2.00 -10.82 9.34
C GLY A 95 -1.65 -11.34 7.94
N PHE A 96 -2.08 -10.65 6.89
CA PHE A 96 -1.75 -11.01 5.52
C PHE A 96 -0.23 -10.96 5.27
N TYR A 97 0.45 -9.91 5.72
CA TYR A 97 1.91 -9.82 5.56
C TYR A 97 2.68 -10.88 6.35
N LEU A 98 2.26 -11.19 7.57
CA LEU A 98 3.07 -12.02 8.48
C LEU A 98 2.67 -13.50 8.46
N GLU A 99 1.42 -13.82 8.13
CA GLU A 99 0.87 -15.17 8.12
C GLU A 99 0.67 -15.71 6.70
N THR A 100 0.81 -14.89 5.66
CA THR A 100 0.69 -15.30 4.24
C THR A 100 1.92 -14.87 3.41
N PRO A 101 3.12 -15.43 3.68
CA PRO A 101 4.30 -15.15 2.87
C PRO A 101 4.14 -15.62 1.41
N THR A 102 3.45 -16.74 1.20
CA THR A 102 3.08 -17.23 -0.13
C THR A 102 1.56 -17.36 -0.28
N TRP A 103 1.05 -17.34 -1.50
CA TRP A 103 -0.38 -17.58 -1.77
C TRP A 103 -0.88 -18.93 -1.27
N ALA A 104 0.01 -19.93 -1.15
CA ALA A 104 -0.33 -21.24 -0.60
C ALA A 104 -0.62 -21.19 0.92
N ASP A 105 -0.12 -20.16 1.61
CA ASP A 105 -0.31 -19.95 3.04
C ASP A 105 -1.61 -19.19 3.36
N LEU A 106 -2.38 -18.78 2.35
CA LEU A 106 -3.59 -17.99 2.53
C LEU A 106 -4.67 -18.81 3.24
N LYS A 107 -4.95 -18.44 4.48
CA LYS A 107 -6.04 -19.04 5.28
C LYS A 107 -7.31 -18.23 5.11
N PHE A 108 -8.45 -18.91 5.05
CA PHE A 108 -9.77 -18.26 5.06
C PHE A 108 -9.92 -17.31 6.26
N SER A 109 -9.42 -17.69 7.43
CA SER A 109 -9.43 -16.85 8.63
C SER A 109 -8.68 -15.54 8.45
N THR A 110 -7.55 -15.55 7.75
CA THR A 110 -6.72 -14.37 7.50
C THR A 110 -7.41 -13.46 6.49
N ALA A 111 -7.92 -14.02 5.38
CA ALA A 111 -8.71 -13.29 4.41
C ALA A 111 -9.99 -12.67 5.01
N PHE A 112 -10.70 -13.40 5.87
CA PHE A 112 -11.89 -12.92 6.56
C PHE A 112 -11.56 -11.79 7.54
N LYS A 113 -10.53 -11.96 8.37
CA LYS A 113 -10.11 -10.91 9.31
C LYS A 113 -9.72 -9.63 8.58
N ALA A 114 -8.97 -9.76 7.49
CA ALA A 114 -8.61 -8.64 6.64
C ALA A 114 -9.84 -7.97 6.01
N ALA A 115 -10.78 -8.74 5.44
CA ALA A 115 -11.96 -8.17 4.80
C ALA A 115 -12.86 -7.37 5.77
N PHE A 116 -12.90 -7.78 7.05
CA PHE A 116 -13.80 -7.23 8.07
C PHE A 116 -13.11 -6.42 9.18
N SER A 117 -11.90 -5.90 8.94
CA SER A 117 -11.21 -5.01 9.90
C SER A 117 -10.93 -5.64 11.28
N LEU A 118 -10.70 -6.95 11.33
CA LEU A 118 -10.45 -7.70 12.57
C LEU A 118 -8.96 -7.95 12.83
N SER A 119 -8.10 -7.24 12.12
CA SER A 119 -6.64 -7.30 12.19
C SER A 119 -6.07 -5.89 12.40
N THR A 120 -4.79 -5.84 12.76
CA THR A 120 -4.03 -4.59 12.75
C THR A 120 -3.33 -4.41 11.41
N SER A 121 -2.85 -3.21 11.13
CA SER A 121 -2.08 -2.90 9.92
C SER A 121 -0.58 -2.87 10.16
N ALA A 122 0.19 -3.07 9.10
CA ALA A 122 1.63 -2.88 9.09
C ALA A 122 2.06 -2.13 7.83
N ILE A 123 3.25 -1.50 7.91
CA ILE A 123 3.98 -1.02 6.74
C ILE A 123 5.08 -2.02 6.42
N HIS A 124 5.07 -2.51 5.18
CA HIS A 124 6.17 -3.25 4.57
C HIS A 124 7.12 -2.25 3.91
N ALA A 125 8.40 -2.30 4.27
CA ALA A 125 9.42 -1.44 3.68
C ALA A 125 10.48 -2.30 3.01
N THR A 126 10.66 -2.13 1.70
CA THR A 126 11.65 -2.85 0.89
C THR A 126 12.68 -1.87 0.31
N PHE A 127 13.96 -2.16 0.47
CA PHE A 127 15.04 -1.29 0.01
C PHE A 127 15.56 -1.69 -1.37
N TYR A 128 15.83 -0.69 -2.20
CA TYR A 128 16.33 -0.85 -3.56
C TYR A 128 17.56 0.02 -3.80
N LYS A 129 18.53 -0.53 -4.54
CA LYS A 129 19.73 0.21 -4.96
C LYS A 129 19.42 1.13 -6.15
N ASN A 130 18.66 0.63 -7.12
CA ASN A 130 18.18 1.37 -8.28
C ASN A 130 16.73 0.94 -8.57
N MET A 131 15.97 1.84 -9.19
CA MET A 131 14.63 1.55 -9.69
C MET A 131 14.71 1.25 -11.18
N ASN A 132 14.06 0.16 -11.60
CA ASN A 132 13.92 -0.19 -13.00
C ASN A 132 12.54 0.26 -13.46
N GLU A 133 12.48 1.31 -14.29
CA GLU A 133 11.22 1.83 -14.84
C GLU A 133 10.65 0.84 -15.88
N GLY A 134 9.33 0.66 -15.89
CA GLY A 134 8.66 -0.32 -16.73
C GLY A 134 7.13 -0.23 -16.66
N GLU A 135 6.44 -1.32 -16.97
CA GLU A 135 4.97 -1.39 -16.80
C GLU A 135 4.59 -1.37 -15.32
N ASP A 136 5.35 -2.11 -14.50
CA ASP A 136 5.08 -2.27 -13.07
C ASP A 136 5.74 -1.20 -12.19
N CYS A 137 6.56 -0.32 -12.76
CA CYS A 137 7.29 0.71 -12.04
C CYS A 137 7.27 2.03 -12.81
N LYS A 138 6.56 3.03 -12.28
CA LYS A 138 6.40 4.34 -12.93
C LYS A 138 7.07 5.43 -12.11
N ARG A 139 7.97 6.17 -12.73
CA ARG A 139 8.59 7.36 -12.14
C ARG A 139 7.60 8.53 -12.15
N ILE A 140 7.54 9.24 -11.02
CA ILE A 140 6.76 10.46 -10.87
C ILE A 140 7.69 11.53 -10.32
N ASN A 141 7.79 12.64 -11.05
CA ASN A 141 8.56 13.78 -10.61
C ASN A 141 7.63 14.80 -9.95
N ILE A 142 7.97 15.20 -8.73
CA ILE A 142 7.12 16.05 -7.90
C ILE A 142 7.91 17.23 -7.34
N SER A 143 7.21 18.30 -6.97
CA SER A 143 7.84 19.44 -6.32
C SER A 143 8.26 19.11 -4.89
N ARG A 144 9.13 19.95 -4.33
CA ARG A 144 9.51 19.92 -2.91
C ARG A 144 8.31 19.86 -1.95
N GLU A 145 7.30 20.67 -2.19
CA GLU A 145 6.09 20.79 -1.36
C GLU A 145 5.23 19.53 -1.47
N GLN A 146 5.12 18.97 -2.68
CA GLN A 146 4.41 17.71 -2.89
C GLN A 146 5.12 16.57 -2.18
N TYR A 147 6.45 16.51 -2.24
CA TYR A 147 7.24 15.52 -1.50
C TYR A 147 7.06 15.67 0.02
N ALA A 148 7.03 16.89 0.54
CA ALA A 148 6.74 17.14 1.96
C ALA A 148 5.38 16.56 2.41
N ARG A 149 4.34 16.74 1.58
CA ARG A 149 3.01 16.17 1.86
C ARG A 149 3.01 14.65 1.79
N LEU A 150 3.73 14.06 0.84
CA LEU A 150 3.88 12.61 0.75
C LEU A 150 4.60 12.05 1.99
N VAL A 151 5.71 12.66 2.39
CA VAL A 151 6.46 12.28 3.60
C VAL A 151 5.56 12.35 4.82
N LYS A 152 4.77 13.42 4.96
CA LYS A 152 3.79 13.54 6.06
C LYS A 152 2.77 12.40 6.03
N PHE A 153 2.15 12.14 4.88
CA PHE A 153 1.17 11.06 4.72
C PHE A 153 1.73 9.70 5.14
N ILE A 154 2.94 9.37 4.69
CA ILE A 154 3.58 8.10 5.04
C ILE A 154 3.95 8.06 6.53
N ARG A 155 4.50 9.16 7.08
CA ARG A 155 4.83 9.24 8.51
C ARG A 155 3.60 9.05 9.41
N ASP A 156 2.49 9.68 9.04
CA ASP A 156 1.22 9.56 9.77
C ASP A 156 0.61 8.15 9.67
N SER A 157 1.09 7.32 8.73
CA SER A 157 0.65 5.93 8.59
C SER A 157 1.36 4.97 9.55
N PHE A 158 2.50 5.36 10.13
CA PHE A 158 3.17 4.55 11.16
C PHE A 158 2.47 4.69 12.51
N LYS A 159 2.49 3.61 13.29
CA LYS A 159 2.07 3.62 14.70
C LYS A 159 3.31 3.80 15.58
N PRO A 160 3.53 4.99 16.16
CA PRO A 160 4.68 5.22 17.00
C PRO A 160 4.55 4.55 18.38
N ASP A 161 5.69 4.33 19.04
CA ASP A 161 5.74 4.02 20.48
C ASP A 161 5.43 5.26 21.34
N ALA A 162 5.46 5.09 22.66
CA ALA A 162 5.23 6.18 23.62
C ALA A 162 6.24 7.34 23.50
N ASN A 163 7.40 7.10 22.89
CA ASN A 163 8.46 8.09 22.68
C ASN A 163 8.41 8.71 21.28
N GLY A 164 7.44 8.34 20.45
CA GLY A 164 7.30 8.84 19.08
C GLY A 164 8.15 8.09 18.04
N ASN A 165 8.78 6.96 18.39
CA ASN A 165 9.61 6.19 17.46
C ASN A 165 8.78 5.23 16.61
N ILE A 166 9.20 5.01 15.37
CA ILE A 166 8.63 3.96 14.52
C ILE A 166 9.01 2.59 15.10
N VAL A 167 8.01 1.73 15.28
CA VAL A 167 8.17 0.39 15.89
C VAL A 167 8.38 -0.66 14.80
N ASN A 168 9.56 -1.31 14.82
CA ASN A 168 9.82 -2.47 13.96
C ASN A 168 9.09 -3.72 14.48
N ILE A 169 8.50 -4.48 13.57
CA ILE A 169 7.89 -5.77 13.84
C ILE A 169 8.95 -6.85 13.65
N ILE A 170 9.39 -7.47 14.73
CA ILE A 170 10.31 -8.60 14.69
C ILE A 170 9.55 -9.84 14.22
N THR A 171 9.88 -10.32 13.03
CA THR A 171 9.21 -11.45 12.39
C THR A 171 10.21 -12.33 11.64
N LYS A 172 9.78 -13.55 11.31
CA LYS A 172 10.47 -14.44 10.37
C LYS A 172 9.90 -14.35 8.95
N ALA A 173 8.75 -13.69 8.78
CA ALA A 173 8.16 -13.43 7.49
C ALA A 173 8.94 -12.30 6.82
N ASN A 174 9.71 -12.63 5.78
CA ASN A 174 10.41 -11.68 4.92
C ASN A 174 10.19 -12.09 3.47
N TYR A 175 10.04 -11.12 2.59
CA TYR A 175 9.85 -11.33 1.15
C TYR A 175 11.17 -11.20 0.38
N GLY A 176 12.27 -10.87 1.06
CA GLY A 176 13.63 -10.90 0.55
C GLY A 176 14.67 -10.69 1.65
N ASN A 177 15.86 -10.23 1.24
CA ASN A 177 16.94 -9.88 2.18
C ASN A 177 16.94 -8.40 2.56
N HIS A 178 16.10 -7.60 1.92
CA HIS A 178 16.17 -6.14 1.96
C HIS A 178 14.85 -5.53 2.41
N ASP A 179 14.00 -6.30 3.09
CA ASP A 179 12.72 -5.83 3.60
C ASP A 179 12.62 -5.96 5.12
N ALA A 180 11.72 -5.14 5.67
CA ALA A 180 11.36 -5.14 7.09
C ALA A 180 9.92 -4.66 7.28
N PHE A 181 9.33 -5.00 8.41
CA PHE A 181 7.96 -4.63 8.77
C PHE A 181 7.93 -3.65 9.94
N TYR A 182 6.92 -2.78 9.95
CA TYR A 182 6.72 -1.77 10.99
C TYR A 182 5.25 -1.64 11.37
N GLU A 183 4.97 -1.31 12.62
CA GLU A 183 3.60 -1.10 13.09
C GLU A 183 2.97 0.10 12.38
N ALA A 184 1.72 -0.05 11.96
CA ALA A 184 0.98 1.01 11.26
C ALA A 184 -0.34 1.31 11.94
N VAL A 185 -0.83 2.54 11.76
CA VAL A 185 -2.18 2.93 12.20
C VAL A 185 -3.22 2.56 11.13
N GLY A 186 -4.47 2.42 11.57
CA GLY A 186 -5.60 2.10 10.70
C GLY A 186 -6.00 0.63 10.77
N SER A 187 -6.94 0.25 9.91
CA SER A 187 -7.44 -1.11 9.81
C SER A 187 -7.79 -1.42 8.37
N TYR A 188 -7.36 -2.59 7.90
CA TYR A 188 -7.59 -3.05 6.54
C TYR A 188 -9.02 -3.56 6.38
N HIS A 189 -9.67 -3.25 5.27
CA HIS A 189 -10.96 -3.83 4.89
C HIS A 189 -11.22 -3.67 3.39
N LEU A 190 -12.31 -4.25 2.89
CA LEU A 190 -12.67 -4.24 1.46
C LEU A 190 -12.73 -2.82 0.83
N PHE A 191 -12.98 -1.78 1.61
CA PHE A 191 -13.05 -0.39 1.11
C PHE A 191 -11.77 0.42 1.39
N HIS A 192 -10.86 -0.12 2.19
CA HIS A 192 -9.57 0.48 2.51
C HIS A 192 -8.48 -0.58 2.44
N THR A 193 -7.98 -0.80 1.22
CA THR A 193 -6.93 -1.76 0.92
C THR A 193 -5.56 -1.08 0.82
N CYS A 194 -4.51 -1.87 0.59
CA CYS A 194 -3.18 -1.38 0.29
C CYS A 194 -3.14 -0.44 -0.93
N ASN A 195 -3.87 -0.79 -2.00
CA ASN A 195 -3.98 0.05 -3.19
C ASN A 195 -4.81 1.31 -2.90
N THR A 196 -5.81 1.25 -2.01
CA THR A 196 -6.49 2.47 -1.55
C THR A 196 -5.54 3.40 -0.81
N TRP A 197 -4.67 2.85 0.05
CA TRP A 197 -3.65 3.63 0.77
C TRP A 197 -2.65 4.28 -0.19
N ALA A 198 -2.07 3.51 -1.13
CA ALA A 198 -1.12 4.04 -2.10
C ALA A 198 -1.75 5.14 -2.97
N ASN A 199 -2.98 4.92 -3.45
CA ASN A 199 -3.77 5.90 -4.19
C ASN A 199 -4.03 7.18 -3.38
N ASN A 200 -4.29 7.06 -2.08
CA ASN A 200 -4.46 8.21 -1.20
C ASN A 200 -3.15 8.95 -0.93
N GLY A 201 -2.01 8.26 -0.93
CA GLY A 201 -0.69 8.90 -0.89
C GLY A 201 -0.45 9.79 -2.11
N LEU A 202 -0.82 9.31 -3.31
CA LEU A 202 -0.76 10.11 -4.54
C LEU A 202 -1.67 11.34 -4.44
N LYS A 203 -2.91 11.19 -3.97
CA LYS A 203 -3.80 12.34 -3.75
C LYS A 203 -3.23 13.33 -2.74
N ALA A 204 -2.66 12.84 -1.63
CA ALA A 204 -2.11 13.69 -0.57
C ALA A 204 -0.97 14.58 -1.08
N CYS A 205 -0.17 14.08 -2.02
CA CYS A 205 0.89 14.86 -2.67
C CYS A 205 0.46 15.54 -3.98
N GLY A 206 -0.85 15.63 -4.26
CA GLY A 206 -1.38 16.33 -5.42
C GLY A 206 -1.06 15.67 -6.76
N GLN A 207 -0.80 14.36 -6.76
CA GLN A 207 -0.55 13.60 -7.98
C GLN A 207 -1.82 12.95 -8.53
N LYS A 208 -1.75 12.59 -9.81
CA LYS A 208 -2.85 11.95 -10.51
C LYS A 208 -3.25 10.66 -9.79
N ALA A 209 -4.55 10.42 -9.62
CA ALA A 209 -5.00 9.26 -8.85
C ALA A 209 -6.37 8.79 -9.33
N SER A 210 -6.77 7.59 -8.92
CA SER A 210 -8.16 7.16 -9.02
C SER A 210 -9.01 7.87 -7.98
N LEU A 211 -10.27 8.18 -8.29
CA LEU A 211 -11.25 8.62 -7.29
C LEU A 211 -11.34 7.61 -6.13
N TRP A 212 -11.41 6.32 -6.44
CA TRP A 212 -11.22 5.24 -5.48
C TRP A 212 -10.76 3.98 -6.19
N THR A 213 -9.90 3.17 -5.56
CA THR A 213 -9.54 1.85 -6.06
C THR A 213 -9.18 0.90 -4.92
N ALA A 214 -9.60 -0.35 -5.06
CA ALA A 214 -9.15 -1.47 -4.23
C ALA A 214 -7.98 -2.24 -4.86
N PHE A 215 -7.74 -2.05 -6.16
CA PHE A 215 -6.78 -2.81 -6.97
C PHE A 215 -5.69 -1.89 -7.55
N ASP A 216 -4.51 -2.46 -7.79
CA ASP A 216 -3.35 -1.78 -8.38
C ASP A 216 -3.65 -1.26 -9.79
N THR A 217 -4.37 -2.05 -10.59
CA THR A 217 -4.77 -1.71 -11.96
C THR A 217 -5.52 -0.38 -12.06
N GLY A 218 -6.24 0.01 -11.01
CA GLY A 218 -6.89 1.31 -10.94
C GLY A 218 -5.88 2.46 -10.92
N ILE A 219 -4.81 2.34 -10.13
CA ILE A 219 -3.74 3.33 -10.04
C ILE A 219 -2.98 3.38 -11.37
N PHE A 220 -2.46 2.24 -11.82
CA PHE A 220 -1.57 2.16 -12.98
C PHE A 220 -2.28 2.52 -14.30
N TYR A 221 -3.61 2.41 -14.37
CA TYR A 221 -4.39 2.94 -15.49
C TYR A 221 -4.11 4.42 -15.77
N HIS A 222 -3.84 5.22 -14.74
CA HIS A 222 -3.63 6.67 -14.87
C HIS A 222 -2.20 7.07 -15.26
N TYR A 223 -1.25 6.13 -15.17
CA TYR A 223 0.21 6.34 -15.33
C TYR A 223 0.79 5.55 -16.52
N LYS A 224 -0.03 5.33 -17.55
CA LYS A 224 0.39 4.72 -18.81
C LYS A 224 1.15 5.70 -19.69
#